data_AF-H1Q2U8-F1
#
_entry.id   AF-H1Q2U8-F1
#
_cell.length_a   1.000
_cell.length_b   1.000
_cell.length_c   1.000
_cell.angle_alpha   90.00
_cell.angle_beta   90.00
_cell.angle_gamma   90.00
#
_symmetry.space_group_name_H-M   'P 1'
#
loop_
_entity.id
_entity.type
_entity.pdbx_description
1 polymer ?
#
loop_
_entity_poly.entity_id
_entity_poly.type
_entity_poly.pdbx_seq_one_letter_code
_entity_poly.pdbx_strand_id
1 'polypeptide(L)'
;MSCDTNKNLSDELKAKDGVITLTEEVNGLKYRLMLIDENAVERLRNVKNAETIRADKAESELHLLRSVYESLLGKWNALWSEPEHNEAARKVKERKARLAAEKQNRYQNILSRFIAEGRAALRAFAFTNRTNFNDKEAASIYYGIMAVAHKTELNLGTKEGISSAVNNFLSGVSWLDCSKFNVECVTSWAHLFAERDVTYEPSIIDNFISFVDYMSCSAETYTSLGGSNGSADQLTNWDGTKKLGLKSATKKKGQSY
;
A
#
# COMPACT_ATOMS: atom_id res chain seq x y z
N MET A 1 60.65 -44.25 -86.38
CA MET A 1 59.68 -45.06 -85.60
C MET A 1 60.18 -45.49 -84.21
N SER A 2 61.42 -45.17 -83.77
CA SER A 2 61.97 -45.65 -82.47
C SER A 2 61.85 -44.64 -81.31
N CYS A 3 61.67 -43.35 -81.59
CA CYS A 3 61.57 -42.31 -80.55
C CYS A 3 60.20 -42.30 -79.85
N ASP A 4 59.11 -42.52 -80.59
CA ASP A 4 57.75 -42.49 -80.05
C ASP A 4 57.45 -43.65 -79.11
N THR A 5 57.98 -44.85 -79.38
CA THR A 5 57.77 -46.05 -78.56
C THR A 5 58.51 -45.98 -77.22
N ASN A 6 59.75 -45.47 -77.21
CA ASN A 6 60.51 -45.28 -75.97
C ASN A 6 59.93 -44.16 -75.09
N LYS A 7 59.38 -43.11 -75.71
CA LYS A 7 58.66 -42.05 -74.98
C LYS A 7 57.40 -42.61 -74.31
N ASN A 8 56.63 -43.43 -75.03
CA ASN A 8 55.41 -44.05 -74.51
C ASN A 8 55.69 -45.01 -73.33
N LEU A 9 56.76 -45.80 -73.42
CA LEU A 9 57.19 -46.69 -72.32
C LEU A 9 57.70 -45.91 -71.10
N SER A 10 58.43 -44.80 -71.30
CA SER A 10 58.89 -43.95 -70.20
C SER A 10 57.72 -43.26 -69.50
N ASP A 11 56.71 -42.83 -70.26
CA ASP A 11 55.51 -42.19 -69.73
C ASP A 11 54.62 -43.22 -68.98
N GLU A 12 54.50 -44.47 -69.47
CA GLU A 12 53.84 -45.57 -68.76
C GLU A 12 54.53 -45.96 -67.45
N LEU A 13 55.87 -45.99 -67.44
CA LEU A 13 56.63 -46.34 -66.24
C LEU A 13 56.47 -45.25 -65.17
N LYS A 14 56.56 -43.98 -65.56
CA LYS A 14 56.30 -42.84 -64.65
C LYS A 14 54.87 -42.84 -64.14
N ALA A 15 53.90 -43.21 -64.96
CA ALA A 15 52.51 -43.33 -64.54
C ALA A 15 52.34 -44.46 -63.50
N LYS A 16 53.00 -45.61 -63.68
CA LYS A 16 52.99 -46.70 -62.70
C LYS A 16 53.67 -46.34 -61.38
N ASP A 17 54.82 -45.69 -61.42
CA ASP A 17 55.49 -45.22 -60.20
C ASP A 17 54.60 -44.23 -59.43
N GLY A 18 53.93 -43.31 -60.13
CA GLY A 18 52.94 -42.40 -59.53
C GLY A 18 51.76 -43.13 -58.88
N VAL A 19 51.26 -44.21 -59.47
CA VAL A 19 50.19 -45.04 -58.88
C VAL A 19 50.64 -45.75 -57.60
N ILE A 20 51.88 -46.24 -57.55
CA ILE A 20 52.44 -46.89 -56.36
C ILE A 20 52.55 -45.87 -55.21
N THR A 21 53.12 -44.70 -55.47
CA THR A 21 53.25 -43.63 -54.46
C THR A 21 51.89 -43.17 -53.92
N LEU A 22 50.90 -42.96 -54.80
CA LEU A 22 49.55 -42.60 -54.40
C LEU A 22 48.88 -43.68 -53.55
N THR A 23 49.14 -44.96 -53.83
CA THR A 23 48.58 -46.07 -53.07
C THR A 23 49.12 -46.11 -51.63
N GLU A 24 50.42 -45.86 -51.47
CA GLU A 24 51.06 -45.76 -50.15
C GLU A 24 50.54 -44.55 -49.35
N GLU A 25 50.40 -43.39 -49.99
CA GLU A 25 49.83 -42.19 -49.37
C GLU A 25 48.37 -42.40 -48.94
N VAL A 26 47.55 -43.04 -49.78
CA VAL A 26 46.16 -43.38 -49.45
C VAL A 26 46.09 -44.32 -48.25
N ASN A 27 46.97 -45.31 -48.16
CA ASN A 27 47.02 -46.22 -47.03
C ASN A 27 47.46 -45.50 -45.73
N GLY A 28 48.45 -44.61 -45.82
CA GLY A 28 48.88 -43.78 -44.68
C GLY A 28 47.80 -42.78 -44.23
N LEU A 29 47.03 -42.22 -45.17
CA LEU A 29 45.88 -41.36 -44.88
C LEU A 29 44.76 -42.13 -44.18
N LYS A 30 44.42 -43.34 -44.66
CA LYS A 30 43.42 -44.20 -44.02
C LYS A 30 43.78 -44.52 -42.57
N TYR A 31 45.04 -44.85 -42.31
CA TYR A 31 45.50 -45.14 -40.94
C TYR A 31 45.39 -43.91 -40.02
N ARG A 32 45.84 -42.74 -40.48
CA ARG A 32 45.71 -41.49 -39.70
C ARG A 32 44.26 -41.10 -39.47
N LEU A 33 43.39 -41.29 -40.47
CA LEU A 33 41.95 -41.04 -40.34
C LEU A 33 41.32 -41.93 -39.27
N MET A 34 41.64 -43.22 -39.27
CA MET A 34 41.18 -44.16 -38.25
C MET A 34 41.66 -43.77 -36.84
N LEU A 35 42.92 -43.36 -36.70
CA LEU A 35 43.48 -42.94 -35.41
C LEU A 35 42.83 -41.64 -34.88
N ILE A 36 42.56 -40.69 -35.78
CA ILE A 36 41.85 -39.45 -35.46
C ILE A 36 40.42 -39.76 -35.02
N ASP A 37 39.74 -40.67 -35.72
CA ASP A 37 38.37 -41.08 -35.40
C ASP A 37 38.28 -41.74 -34.01
N GLU A 38 39.19 -42.68 -33.70
CA GLU A 38 39.23 -43.35 -32.39
C GLU A 38 39.49 -42.34 -31.26
N ASN A 39 40.46 -41.43 -31.42
CA ASN A 39 40.76 -40.40 -30.43
C ASN A 39 39.59 -39.40 -30.25
N ALA A 40 38.88 -39.06 -31.34
CA ALA A 40 37.68 -38.22 -31.25
C ALA A 40 36.56 -38.94 -30.48
N VAL A 41 36.33 -40.23 -30.74
CA VAL A 41 35.36 -41.06 -30.03
C VAL A 41 35.69 -41.17 -28.55
N GLU A 42 36.95 -41.41 -28.19
CA GLU A 42 37.43 -41.48 -26.80
C GLU A 42 37.18 -40.16 -26.05
N ARG A 43 37.54 -39.02 -26.66
CA ARG A 43 37.30 -37.68 -26.08
C ARG A 43 35.82 -37.43 -25.87
N LEU A 44 34.97 -37.76 -26.85
CA LEU A 44 33.53 -37.59 -26.74
C LEU A 44 32.94 -38.48 -25.63
N ARG A 45 33.41 -39.73 -25.49
CA ARG A 45 33.01 -40.60 -24.37
C ARG A 45 33.39 -39.99 -23.01
N ASN A 46 34.61 -39.47 -22.89
CA ASN A 46 35.08 -38.86 -21.64
C ASN A 46 34.28 -37.60 -21.27
N VAL A 47 34.01 -36.73 -22.24
CA VAL A 47 33.17 -35.54 -22.04
C VAL A 47 31.75 -35.95 -21.67
N LYS A 48 31.16 -36.92 -22.38
CA LYS A 48 29.81 -37.43 -22.07
C LYS A 48 29.74 -37.94 -20.63
N ASN A 49 30.69 -38.78 -20.22
CA ASN A 49 30.71 -39.35 -18.88
C ASN A 49 30.88 -38.25 -17.80
N ALA A 50 31.74 -37.25 -18.05
CA ALA A 50 31.92 -36.13 -17.14
C ALA A 50 30.65 -35.28 -16.99
N GLU A 51 29.93 -35.01 -18.09
CA GLU A 51 28.65 -34.28 -18.05
C GLU A 51 27.55 -35.10 -17.37
N THR A 52 27.49 -36.43 -17.58
CA THR A 52 26.55 -37.30 -16.84
C THR A 52 26.79 -37.20 -15.33
N ILE A 53 28.04 -37.29 -14.87
CA ILE A 53 28.37 -37.16 -13.44
C ILE A 53 27.96 -35.78 -12.89
N ARG A 54 28.13 -34.70 -13.67
CA ARG A 54 27.70 -33.35 -13.27
C ARG A 54 26.18 -33.25 -13.18
N ALA A 55 25.46 -33.84 -14.13
CA ALA A 55 24.00 -33.88 -14.13
C ALA A 55 23.46 -34.64 -12.91
N ASP A 56 24.00 -35.82 -12.62
CA ASP A 56 23.61 -36.65 -11.47
C ASP A 56 23.85 -35.90 -10.13
N LYS A 57 24.97 -35.17 -10.05
CA LYS A 57 25.27 -34.34 -8.89
C LYS A 57 24.27 -33.18 -8.75
N ALA A 58 23.98 -32.47 -9.82
CA ALA A 58 23.01 -31.36 -9.81
C ALA A 58 21.60 -31.84 -9.44
N GLU A 59 21.19 -33.01 -9.95
CA GLU A 59 19.91 -33.63 -9.59
C GLU A 59 19.86 -34.00 -8.11
N SER A 60 20.95 -34.55 -7.57
CA SER A 60 21.07 -34.85 -6.14
C SER A 60 20.98 -33.59 -5.27
N GLU A 61 21.61 -32.49 -5.68
CA GLU A 61 21.54 -31.19 -4.97
C GLU A 61 20.12 -30.59 -5.03
N LEU A 62 19.44 -30.67 -6.18
CA LEU A 62 18.06 -30.24 -6.32
C LEU A 62 17.11 -31.04 -5.43
N HIS A 63 17.29 -32.36 -5.38
CA HIS A 63 16.51 -33.23 -4.51
C HIS A 63 16.72 -32.89 -3.03
N LEU A 64 17.96 -32.63 -2.62
CA LEU A 64 18.29 -32.19 -1.26
C LEU A 64 17.60 -30.85 -0.93
N LEU A 65 17.70 -29.86 -1.83
CA LEU A 65 17.09 -28.55 -1.63
C LEU A 65 15.58 -28.64 -1.50
N ARG A 66 14.93 -29.47 -2.32
CA ARG A 66 13.49 -29.72 -2.24
C ARG A 66 13.09 -30.34 -0.91
N SER A 67 13.84 -31.34 -0.44
CA SER A 67 13.61 -31.97 0.86
C SER A 67 13.76 -30.97 2.03
N VAL A 68 14.79 -30.12 1.98
CA VAL A 68 14.99 -29.05 2.96
C VAL A 68 13.83 -28.06 2.95
N TYR A 69 13.36 -27.66 1.77
CA TYR A 69 12.21 -26.78 1.61
C TYR A 69 10.93 -27.40 2.20
N GLU A 70 10.63 -28.66 1.87
CA GLU A 70 9.45 -29.37 2.39
C GLU A 70 9.51 -29.49 3.92
N SER A 71 10.70 -29.76 4.49
CA SER A 71 10.92 -29.77 5.94
C SER A 71 10.66 -28.40 6.59
N LEU A 72 11.19 -27.33 6.00
CA LEU A 72 10.99 -25.95 6.47
C LEU A 72 9.52 -25.53 6.39
N LEU A 73 8.86 -25.86 5.28
CA LEU A 73 7.43 -25.59 5.08
C LEU A 73 6.59 -26.32 6.14
N GLY A 74 6.92 -27.59 6.42
CA GLY A 74 6.29 -28.35 7.49
C GLY A 74 6.45 -27.68 8.87
N LYS A 75 7.67 -27.25 9.20
CA LYS A 75 7.96 -26.53 10.46
C LYS A 75 7.21 -25.20 10.56
N TRP A 76 7.17 -24.43 9.46
CA TRP A 76 6.43 -23.17 9.38
C TRP A 76 4.93 -23.38 9.61
N ASN A 77 4.36 -24.41 8.96
CA ASN A 77 2.95 -24.75 9.11
C ASN A 77 2.64 -25.23 10.53
N ALA A 78 3.53 -26.02 11.14
CA ALA A 78 3.39 -26.45 12.52
C ALA A 78 3.38 -25.26 13.49
N LEU A 79 4.33 -24.33 13.35
CA LEU A 79 4.40 -23.10 14.15
C LEU A 79 3.12 -22.25 14.01
N TRP A 80 2.58 -22.11 12.79
CA TRP A 80 1.32 -21.38 12.57
C TRP A 80 0.07 -22.14 13.03
N SER A 81 0.14 -23.46 13.15
CA SER A 81 -0.94 -24.30 13.67
C SER A 81 -0.98 -24.29 15.20
N GLU A 82 0.07 -23.82 15.87
CA GLU A 82 0.05 -23.63 17.32
C GLU A 82 -1.04 -22.63 17.71
N PRO A 83 -1.91 -23.00 18.67
CA PRO A 83 -3.09 -22.20 19.01
C PRO A 83 -2.72 -20.82 19.55
N GLU A 84 -1.58 -20.67 20.23
CA GLU A 84 -1.12 -19.41 20.81
C GLU A 84 -0.78 -18.37 19.72
N HIS A 85 -0.07 -18.78 18.65
CA HIS A 85 0.29 -17.91 17.54
C HIS A 85 -0.95 -17.50 16.72
N ASN A 86 -1.85 -18.44 16.49
CA ASN A 86 -3.13 -18.17 15.83
C ASN A 86 -4.03 -17.26 16.68
N GLU A 87 -4.09 -17.47 17.99
CA GLU A 87 -4.86 -16.63 18.92
C GLU A 87 -4.27 -15.22 19.03
N ALA A 88 -2.95 -15.08 19.10
CA ALA A 88 -2.28 -13.79 19.09
C ALA A 88 -2.58 -13.02 17.79
N ALA A 89 -2.48 -13.69 16.63
CA ALA A 89 -2.82 -13.10 15.34
C ALA A 89 -4.31 -12.69 15.27
N ARG A 90 -5.22 -13.51 15.80
CA ARG A 90 -6.64 -13.20 15.92
C ARG A 90 -6.88 -11.97 16.79
N LYS A 91 -6.29 -11.92 17.99
CA LYS A 91 -6.39 -10.77 18.92
C LYS A 91 -5.87 -9.47 18.29
N VAL A 92 -4.80 -9.55 17.51
CA VAL A 92 -4.26 -8.39 16.76
C VAL A 92 -5.26 -7.93 15.70
N LYS A 93 -5.84 -8.84 14.92
CA LYS A 93 -6.87 -8.52 13.91
C LYS A 93 -8.09 -7.88 14.57
N GLU A 94 -8.59 -8.46 15.66
CA GLU A 94 -9.71 -7.93 16.44
C GLU A 94 -9.43 -6.54 16.98
N ARG A 95 -8.23 -6.31 17.53
CA ARG A 95 -7.84 -4.99 18.03
C ARG A 95 -7.73 -3.96 16.91
N LYS A 96 -7.17 -4.32 15.75
CA LYS A 96 -7.15 -3.44 14.57
C LYS A 96 -8.56 -3.08 14.12
N ALA A 97 -9.46 -4.06 14.05
CA ALA A 97 -10.86 -3.83 13.70
C ALA A 97 -11.56 -2.92 14.71
N ARG A 98 -11.36 -3.16 16.02
CA ARG A 98 -11.91 -2.32 17.08
C ARG A 98 -11.40 -0.88 17.00
N LEU A 99 -10.08 -0.69 16.83
CA LEU A 99 -9.50 0.64 16.70
C LEU A 99 -10.00 1.38 15.46
N ALA A 100 -10.20 0.67 14.34
CA ALA A 100 -10.78 1.25 13.13
C ALA A 100 -12.24 1.68 13.35
N ALA A 101 -13.05 0.84 14.01
CA ALA A 101 -14.43 1.18 14.36
C ALA A 101 -14.51 2.37 15.34
N GLU A 102 -13.64 2.41 16.35
CA GLU A 102 -13.54 3.53 17.28
C GLU A 102 -13.11 4.82 16.57
N LYS A 103 -12.14 4.76 15.64
CA LYS A 103 -11.74 5.91 14.80
C LYS A 103 -12.93 6.40 13.98
N GLN A 104 -13.66 5.49 13.33
CA GLN A 104 -14.83 5.85 12.53
C GLN A 104 -15.92 6.50 13.38
N ASN A 105 -16.18 5.99 14.58
CA ASN A 105 -17.13 6.61 15.49
C ASN A 105 -16.70 8.03 15.90
N ARG A 106 -15.40 8.22 16.24
CA ARG A 106 -14.86 9.56 16.53
C ARG A 106 -14.99 10.51 15.34
N TYR A 107 -14.70 10.05 14.14
CA TYR A 107 -14.86 10.81 12.90
C TYR A 107 -16.28 11.32 12.72
N GLN A 108 -17.27 10.44 12.86
CA GLN A 108 -18.69 10.80 12.77
C GLN A 108 -19.13 11.75 13.88
N ASN A 109 -18.58 11.60 15.10
CA ASN A 109 -18.87 12.51 16.20
C ASN A 109 -18.30 13.91 15.97
N ILE A 110 -17.09 14.03 15.41
CA ILE A 110 -16.47 15.33 15.09
C ILE A 110 -17.28 16.05 14.02
N LEU A 111 -17.67 15.37 12.94
CA LEU A 111 -18.58 15.93 11.93
C LEU A 111 -19.90 16.39 12.57
N SER A 112 -20.51 15.54 13.39
CA SER A 112 -21.78 15.86 14.05
C SER A 112 -21.65 17.08 14.98
N ARG A 113 -20.48 17.30 15.58
CA ARG A 113 -20.19 18.47 16.40
C ARG A 113 -20.11 19.75 15.57
N PHE A 114 -19.39 19.75 14.45
CA PHE A 114 -19.37 20.90 13.52
C PHE A 114 -20.79 21.28 13.06
N ILE A 115 -21.61 20.27 12.72
CA ILE A 115 -23.00 20.48 12.33
C ILE A 115 -23.80 21.12 13.48
N ALA A 116 -23.68 20.59 14.69
CA ALA A 116 -24.41 21.09 15.84
C ALA A 116 -24.00 22.53 16.22
N GLU A 117 -22.69 22.82 16.24
CA GLU A 117 -22.16 24.15 16.53
C GLU A 117 -22.58 25.17 15.48
N GLY A 118 -22.51 24.83 14.19
CA GLY A 118 -23.00 25.69 13.11
C GLY A 118 -24.50 25.96 13.22
N ARG A 119 -25.32 24.94 13.48
CA ARG A 119 -26.77 25.10 13.64
C ARG A 119 -27.11 25.96 14.85
N ALA A 120 -26.38 25.80 15.96
CA ALA A 120 -26.54 26.62 17.14
C ALA A 120 -26.19 28.09 16.88
N ALA A 121 -25.09 28.35 16.16
CA ALA A 121 -24.72 29.71 15.75
C ALA A 121 -25.77 30.36 14.85
N LEU A 122 -26.30 29.63 13.87
CA LEU A 122 -27.36 30.12 12.99
C LEU A 122 -28.66 30.41 13.76
N ARG A 123 -29.06 29.51 14.67
CA ARG A 123 -30.23 29.72 15.53
C ARG A 123 -30.05 30.94 16.44
N ALA A 124 -28.87 31.10 17.05
CA ALA A 124 -28.57 32.25 17.89
C ALA A 124 -28.65 33.56 17.09
N PHE A 125 -28.13 33.57 15.86
CA PHE A 125 -28.23 34.72 14.95
C PHE A 125 -29.68 35.12 14.66
N ALA A 126 -30.62 34.16 14.56
CA ALA A 126 -32.04 34.42 14.33
C ALA A 126 -32.76 35.21 15.44
N PHE A 127 -32.16 35.30 16.63
CA PHE A 127 -32.65 36.14 17.72
C PHE A 127 -32.02 37.54 17.74
N THR A 128 -31.16 37.85 16.78
CA THR A 128 -30.50 39.16 16.69
C THR A 128 -31.16 40.05 15.65
N ASN A 129 -30.99 41.36 15.81
CA ASN A 129 -31.44 42.35 14.83
C ASN A 129 -30.36 42.70 13.79
N ARG A 130 -29.30 41.87 13.70
CA ARG A 130 -28.18 42.11 12.78
C ARG A 130 -28.49 41.54 11.40
N THR A 131 -27.89 42.14 10.38
CA THR A 131 -28.04 41.70 8.98
C THR A 131 -26.94 40.74 8.53
N ASN A 132 -25.80 40.67 9.24
CA ASN A 132 -24.65 39.86 8.84
C ASN A 132 -24.12 39.02 10.03
N PHE A 133 -23.59 37.84 9.71
CA PHE A 133 -22.82 37.01 10.65
C PHE A 133 -21.54 37.73 11.08
N ASN A 134 -21.14 37.54 12.33
CA ASN A 134 -19.76 37.85 12.72
C ASN A 134 -18.81 36.72 12.30
N ASP A 135 -17.50 36.95 12.37
CA ASP A 135 -16.49 35.99 11.90
C ASP A 135 -16.62 34.61 12.56
N LYS A 136 -16.97 34.56 13.86
CA LYS A 136 -17.14 33.30 14.60
C LYS A 136 -18.37 32.54 14.13
N GLU A 137 -19.49 33.23 13.97
CA GLU A 137 -20.74 32.68 13.44
C GLU A 137 -20.55 32.18 12.01
N ALA A 138 -19.95 32.99 11.15
CA ALA A 138 -19.66 32.64 9.77
C ALA A 138 -18.78 31.40 9.68
N ALA A 139 -17.71 31.32 10.48
CA ALA A 139 -16.85 30.14 10.54
C ALA A 139 -17.62 28.88 11.00
N SER A 140 -18.38 28.97 12.10
CA SER A 140 -19.17 27.83 12.60
C SER A 140 -20.21 27.36 11.59
N ILE A 141 -20.90 28.27 10.91
CA ILE A 141 -21.89 27.95 9.87
C ILE A 141 -21.21 27.32 8.66
N TYR A 142 -20.09 27.89 8.21
CA TYR A 142 -19.32 27.38 7.06
C TYR A 142 -18.83 25.95 7.29
N TYR A 143 -18.18 25.67 8.42
CA TYR A 143 -17.74 24.31 8.76
C TYR A 143 -18.92 23.37 9.01
N GLY A 144 -20.03 23.87 9.55
CA GLY A 144 -21.27 23.11 9.70
C GLY A 144 -21.85 22.65 8.36
N ILE A 145 -21.87 23.52 7.35
CA ILE A 145 -22.33 23.19 5.99
C ILE A 145 -21.38 22.19 5.32
N MET A 146 -20.05 22.39 5.42
CA MET A 146 -19.08 21.42 4.89
C MET A 146 -19.20 20.05 5.54
N ALA A 147 -19.42 20.00 6.86
CA ALA A 147 -19.64 18.75 7.57
C ALA A 147 -20.93 18.04 7.13
N VAL A 148 -22.04 18.77 6.92
CA VAL A 148 -23.27 18.19 6.35
C VAL A 148 -23.03 17.67 4.95
N ALA A 149 -22.43 18.47 4.07
CA ALA A 149 -22.18 18.11 2.69
C ALA A 149 -21.34 16.82 2.61
N HIS A 150 -20.26 16.74 3.37
CA HIS A 150 -19.43 15.55 3.40
C HIS A 150 -20.19 14.34 3.97
N LYS A 151 -20.96 14.50 5.05
CA LYS A 151 -21.75 13.41 5.66
C LYS A 151 -22.86 12.89 4.76
N THR A 152 -23.35 13.72 3.84
CA THR A 152 -24.44 13.39 2.88
C THR A 152 -23.94 13.19 1.46
N GLU A 153 -22.61 13.15 1.25
CA GLU A 153 -21.96 12.95 -0.04
C GLU A 153 -22.35 13.98 -1.12
N LEU A 154 -22.58 15.23 -0.71
CA LEU A 154 -22.93 16.33 -1.61
C LEU A 154 -21.69 17.05 -2.14
N ASN A 155 -21.70 17.33 -3.44
CA ASN A 155 -20.60 18.01 -4.12
C ASN A 155 -20.70 19.54 -3.99
N LEU A 156 -19.89 20.14 -3.12
CA LEU A 156 -19.85 21.60 -2.94
C LEU A 156 -19.19 22.36 -4.11
N GLY A 157 -18.65 21.67 -5.11
CA GLY A 157 -18.14 22.29 -6.34
C GLY A 157 -19.24 22.73 -7.31
N THR A 158 -20.50 22.35 -7.08
CA THR A 158 -21.64 22.76 -7.91
C THR A 158 -22.65 23.59 -7.12
N LYS A 159 -23.35 24.50 -7.81
CA LYS A 159 -24.36 25.34 -7.16
C LYS A 159 -25.49 24.50 -6.57
N GLU A 160 -25.92 23.45 -7.27
CA GLU A 160 -26.95 22.52 -6.83
C GLU A 160 -26.51 21.75 -5.58
N GLY A 161 -25.24 21.36 -5.50
CA GLY A 161 -24.69 20.66 -4.34
C GLY A 161 -24.57 21.58 -3.12
N ILE A 162 -24.16 22.84 -3.31
CA ILE A 162 -24.15 23.86 -2.25
C ILE A 162 -25.57 24.08 -1.71
N SER A 163 -26.53 24.34 -2.61
CA SER A 163 -27.92 24.58 -2.22
C SER A 163 -28.53 23.37 -1.48
N SER A 164 -28.23 22.15 -1.94
CA SER A 164 -28.64 20.91 -1.28
C SER A 164 -28.00 20.74 0.10
N ALA A 165 -26.73 21.12 0.27
CA ALA A 165 -26.05 21.05 1.55
C ALA A 165 -26.63 22.04 2.57
N VAL A 166 -26.93 23.26 2.13
CA VAL A 166 -27.60 24.28 2.94
C VAL A 166 -28.99 23.80 3.36
N ASN A 167 -29.79 23.25 2.44
CA ASN A 167 -31.10 22.70 2.77
C ASN A 167 -31.03 21.58 3.83
N ASN A 168 -30.09 20.65 3.69
CA ASN A 168 -29.85 19.59 4.69
C ASN A 168 -29.32 20.14 6.03
N PHE A 169 -28.55 21.23 5.98
CA PHE A 169 -28.08 21.90 7.19
C PHE A 169 -29.24 22.57 7.94
N LEU A 170 -30.09 23.33 7.23
CA LEU A 170 -31.26 24.04 7.75
C LEU A 170 -32.35 23.11 8.28
N SER A 171 -32.59 21.97 7.63
CA SER A 171 -33.66 21.03 8.01
C SER A 171 -33.51 20.44 9.41
N GLY A 172 -32.27 20.40 9.94
CA GLY A 172 -32.01 19.93 11.29
C GLY A 172 -31.79 21.02 12.33
N VAL A 173 -32.05 22.30 11.99
CA VAL A 173 -32.10 23.38 12.97
C VAL A 173 -33.45 23.32 13.70
N SER A 174 -33.41 23.30 15.03
CA SER A 174 -34.63 23.56 15.81
C SER A 174 -34.93 25.05 15.75
N TRP A 175 -36.14 25.43 15.34
CA TRP A 175 -36.60 26.83 15.26
C TRP A 175 -37.58 27.20 16.36
N LEU A 176 -37.63 26.42 17.46
CA LEU A 176 -38.47 26.73 18.62
C LEU A 176 -38.27 28.19 19.05
N ASP A 177 -39.35 28.90 19.39
CA ASP A 177 -39.33 30.30 19.84
C ASP A 177 -38.87 31.34 18.79
N CYS A 178 -38.51 30.94 17.58
CA CYS A 178 -38.22 31.87 16.48
C CYS A 178 -39.53 32.27 15.76
N SER A 179 -39.68 33.55 15.45
CA SER A 179 -40.81 34.00 14.62
C SER A 179 -40.66 33.45 13.19
N LYS A 180 -41.78 33.22 12.49
CA LYS A 180 -41.76 32.78 11.09
C LYS A 180 -40.96 33.73 10.21
N PHE A 181 -41.07 35.04 10.44
CA PHE A 181 -40.31 36.07 9.74
C PHE A 181 -38.80 35.90 9.96
N ASN A 182 -38.34 35.74 11.21
CA ASN A 182 -36.91 35.58 11.49
C ASN A 182 -36.35 34.30 10.86
N VAL A 183 -37.13 33.21 10.87
CA VAL A 183 -36.74 31.96 10.22
C VAL A 183 -36.55 32.17 8.72
N GLU A 184 -37.53 32.76 8.03
CA GLU A 184 -37.44 33.05 6.59
C GLU A 184 -36.26 33.97 6.23
N CYS A 185 -35.98 34.97 7.07
CA CYS A 185 -34.82 35.84 6.89
C CYS A 185 -33.50 35.08 7.04
N VAL A 186 -33.34 34.30 8.12
CA VAL A 186 -32.08 33.61 8.40
C VAL A 186 -31.81 32.46 7.44
N THR A 187 -32.83 31.75 6.98
CA THR A 187 -32.67 30.74 5.92
C THR A 187 -32.21 31.39 4.62
N SER A 188 -32.81 32.51 4.22
CA SER A 188 -32.40 33.28 3.04
C SER A 188 -30.96 33.76 3.16
N TRP A 189 -30.57 34.26 4.34
CA TRP A 189 -29.18 34.67 4.61
C TRP A 189 -28.20 33.50 4.57
N ALA A 190 -28.56 32.33 5.10
CA ALA A 190 -27.71 31.14 5.02
C ALA A 190 -27.45 30.70 3.56
N HIS A 191 -28.48 30.80 2.69
CA HIS A 191 -28.32 30.56 1.26
C HIS A 191 -27.41 31.58 0.60
N LEU A 192 -27.63 32.88 0.84
CA LEU A 192 -26.76 33.93 0.28
C LEU A 192 -25.31 33.75 0.71
N PHE A 193 -25.08 33.51 2.00
CA PHE A 193 -23.77 33.28 2.56
C PHE A 193 -23.06 32.10 1.88
N ALA A 194 -23.71 30.94 1.81
CA ALA A 194 -23.11 29.73 1.27
C ALA A 194 -22.92 29.78 -0.26
N GLU A 195 -23.85 30.39 -1.00
CA GLU A 195 -23.80 30.41 -2.46
C GLU A 195 -22.97 31.57 -3.03
N ARG A 196 -22.71 32.63 -2.26
CA ARG A 196 -22.08 33.86 -2.78
C ARG A 196 -20.91 34.37 -1.95
N ASP A 197 -20.96 34.27 -0.62
CA ASP A 197 -19.99 34.94 0.25
C ASP A 197 -18.81 34.04 0.64
N VAL A 198 -18.92 32.73 0.41
CA VAL A 198 -17.87 31.75 0.70
C VAL A 198 -17.52 30.90 -0.51
N THR A 199 -16.29 30.39 -0.52
CA THR A 199 -15.76 29.53 -1.57
C THR A 199 -15.56 28.11 -1.07
N TYR A 200 -15.85 27.13 -1.92
CA TYR A 200 -15.63 25.70 -1.65
C TYR A 200 -14.60 25.14 -2.64
N GLU A 201 -13.39 25.69 -2.61
CA GLU A 201 -12.31 25.13 -3.42
C GLU A 201 -11.96 23.71 -2.95
N PRO A 202 -11.62 22.79 -3.87
CA PRO A 202 -11.26 21.41 -3.52
C PRO A 202 -10.18 21.33 -2.44
N SER A 203 -9.17 22.20 -2.51
CA SER A 203 -8.09 22.29 -1.52
C SER A 203 -8.57 22.62 -0.10
N ILE A 204 -9.58 23.49 0.03
CA ILE A 204 -10.17 23.88 1.32
C ILE A 204 -10.98 22.72 1.88
N ILE A 205 -11.75 22.03 1.03
CA ILE A 205 -12.51 20.84 1.41
C ILE A 205 -11.55 19.75 1.89
N ASP A 206 -10.51 19.44 1.12
CA ASP A 206 -9.51 18.43 1.48
C ASP A 206 -8.79 18.77 2.80
N ASN A 207 -8.47 20.04 3.03
CA ASN A 207 -7.91 20.49 4.30
C ASN A 207 -8.88 20.27 5.47
N PHE A 208 -10.16 20.57 5.29
CA PHE A 208 -11.18 20.30 6.30
C PHE A 208 -11.31 18.81 6.59
N ILE A 209 -11.38 17.96 5.57
CA ILE A 209 -11.46 16.51 5.75
C ILE A 209 -10.21 15.95 6.42
N SER A 210 -9.03 16.42 6.03
CA SER A 210 -7.76 16.03 6.65
C SER A 210 -7.69 16.45 8.11
N PHE A 211 -8.22 17.63 8.44
CA PHE A 211 -8.35 18.08 9.83
C PHE A 211 -9.27 17.16 10.63
N VAL A 212 -10.46 16.82 10.10
CA VAL A 212 -11.38 15.89 10.78
C VAL A 212 -10.75 14.51 10.95
N ASP A 213 -10.04 14.00 9.94
CA ASP A 213 -9.34 12.70 10.03
C ASP A 213 -8.24 12.73 11.09
N TYR A 214 -7.45 13.80 11.14
CA TYR A 214 -6.43 14.01 12.18
C TYR A 214 -7.06 14.02 13.58
N MET A 215 -8.12 14.78 13.77
CA MET A 215 -8.85 14.86 15.04
C MET A 215 -9.48 13.51 15.44
N SER A 216 -9.77 12.65 14.48
CA SER A 216 -10.28 11.29 14.72
C SER A 216 -9.18 10.31 15.14
N CYS A 217 -7.94 10.61 14.79
CA CYS A 217 -6.75 9.83 15.14
C CYS A 217 -6.18 10.21 16.52
N SER A 218 -6.41 11.44 17.00
CA SER A 218 -5.94 11.86 18.32
C SER A 218 -6.79 11.25 19.45
N ALA A 219 -6.12 10.67 20.46
CA ALA A 219 -6.77 10.22 21.70
C ALA A 219 -7.15 11.41 22.61
N GLU A 220 -6.62 12.61 22.34
CA GLU A 220 -6.98 13.83 23.02
C GLU A 220 -8.31 14.35 22.47
N THR A 221 -9.30 14.46 23.35
CA THR A 221 -10.58 15.11 23.10
C THR A 221 -10.31 16.53 22.60
N TYR A 222 -10.79 16.87 21.40
CA TYR A 222 -10.78 18.23 20.87
C TYR A 222 -11.33 19.22 21.91
N THR A 223 -10.47 20.05 22.47
CA THR A 223 -10.91 21.26 23.15
C THR A 223 -11.42 22.21 22.08
N SER A 224 -12.62 22.73 22.32
CA SER A 224 -13.33 23.63 21.43
C SER A 224 -12.44 24.78 20.94
N LEU A 225 -12.87 25.51 19.91
CA LEU A 225 -12.36 26.84 19.52
C LEU A 225 -12.38 27.89 20.66
N GLY A 226 -12.75 27.49 21.89
CA GLY A 226 -12.38 28.14 23.16
C GLY A 226 -11.71 27.15 24.12
N GLY A 227 -10.37 27.20 24.16
CA GLY A 227 -9.50 26.93 25.33
C GLY A 227 -9.60 25.59 26.08
N SER A 228 -8.57 24.75 25.95
CA SER A 228 -7.64 24.34 27.04
C SER A 228 -6.72 23.20 26.58
N ASN A 229 -5.52 23.12 27.15
CA ASN A 229 -4.44 22.25 26.69
C ASN A 229 -4.76 20.75 26.86
N GLY A 230 -4.59 20.00 25.76
CA GLY A 230 -4.61 18.55 25.71
C GLY A 230 -3.54 17.91 26.60
N SER A 231 -3.88 16.76 27.17
CA SER A 231 -3.06 16.06 28.15
C SER A 231 -2.28 14.92 27.48
N ALA A 232 -1.01 15.21 27.18
CA ALA A 232 -0.03 14.30 26.57
C ALA A 232 0.42 13.13 27.49
N ASP A 233 -0.33 12.82 28.55
CA ASP A 233 0.11 11.94 29.66
C ASP A 233 -0.40 10.48 29.55
N GLN A 234 -0.94 10.03 28.41
CA GLN A 234 -1.51 8.68 28.28
C GLN A 234 -0.87 7.83 27.18
N LEU A 235 0.41 7.54 27.30
CA LEU A 235 1.02 6.41 26.58
C LEU A 235 0.74 5.12 27.34
N THR A 236 0.23 4.08 26.67
CA THR A 236 -0.02 2.76 27.27
C THR A 236 1.07 1.79 26.79
N ASN A 237 1.63 1.01 27.71
CA ASN A 237 2.59 -0.07 27.40
C ASN A 237 1.94 -1.14 26.52
N TRP A 238 2.78 -1.96 25.86
CA TRP A 238 2.37 -3.12 25.07
C TRP A 238 1.54 -4.14 25.90
N ASP A 239 1.77 -4.22 27.20
CA ASP A 239 1.05 -5.09 28.15
C ASP A 239 -0.23 -4.46 28.73
N GLY A 240 -0.62 -3.26 28.29
CA GLY A 240 -1.82 -2.57 28.75
C GLY A 240 -1.67 -1.75 30.03
N THR A 241 -0.47 -1.68 30.63
CA THR A 241 -0.22 -0.81 31.77
C THR A 241 -0.03 0.65 31.32
N LYS A 242 -0.58 1.62 32.08
CA LYS A 242 -0.43 3.05 31.76
C LYS A 242 1.01 3.48 32.04
N LYS A 243 1.70 4.10 31.08
CA LYS A 243 2.98 4.78 31.33
C LYS A 243 2.69 6.05 32.12
N LEU A 244 3.36 6.18 33.26
CA LEU A 244 3.49 7.45 33.95
C LEU A 244 4.36 8.37 33.08
N GLY A 245 3.86 9.55 32.74
CA GLY A 245 4.59 10.54 31.93
C GLY A 245 5.89 10.99 32.61
N LEU A 246 6.81 11.57 31.84
CA LEU A 246 8.14 11.99 32.32
C LEU A 246 8.12 12.99 33.50
N LYS A 247 6.94 13.54 33.86
CA LYS A 247 6.73 14.46 34.99
C LYS A 247 6.15 13.81 36.24
N SER A 248 5.84 12.51 36.24
CA SER A 248 5.25 11.85 37.39
C SER A 248 6.34 11.39 38.38
N ALA A 249 6.27 11.85 39.63
CA ALA A 249 7.19 11.42 40.68
C ALA A 249 7.04 9.91 40.97
N THR A 250 8.16 9.19 41.01
CA THR A 250 8.22 7.76 41.31
C THR A 250 7.89 7.52 42.79
N LYS A 251 6.69 6.99 43.08
CA LYS A 251 6.35 6.50 44.43
C LYS A 251 7.19 5.25 44.71
N LYS A 252 8.09 5.31 45.71
CA LYS A 252 8.72 4.10 46.27
C LYS A 252 7.66 3.27 46.99
N LYS A 253 7.68 1.95 46.76
CA LYS A 253 6.79 0.97 47.42
C LYS A 253 6.88 1.11 48.95
N GLY A 254 5.75 1.34 49.62
CA GLY A 254 5.68 1.24 51.09
C GLY A 254 4.68 2.11 51.85
N GLN A 255 3.82 2.91 51.22
CA GLN A 255 2.81 3.70 51.96
C GLN A 255 1.41 3.55 51.37
N SER A 256 0.50 3.00 52.16
CA SER A 256 -0.95 3.12 51.98
C SER A 256 -1.45 4.49 52.48
N TYR A 257 -2.61 4.90 51.95
CA TYR A 257 -3.26 6.20 52.14
C TYR A 257 -3.22 6.78 53.55
#